data_AF-F4RJJ3-F1
#
_entry.id   AF-F4RJJ3-F1
#
_cell.length_a   1.000
_cell.length_b   1.000
_cell.length_c   1.000
_cell.angle_alpha   90.00
_cell.angle_beta   90.00
_cell.angle_gamma   90.00
#
_symmetry.space_group_name_H-M   'P 1'
#
loop_
_entity.id
_entity.type
_entity.pdbx_description
1 polymer ?
#
loop_
_entity_poly.entity_id
_entity_poly.type
_entity_poly.pdbx_seq_one_letter_code
_entity_poly.pdbx_strand_id
1 'polypeptide(L)'
;MAPGGPEIVDQEPKEDESSSDIQVNRSQSHSSSRPQLILSSTGMESVRFEELELQIGEPYWMLHQGNCEHIFTVDDIRAVHPTDPNLPKVPNGNILPTIIEGCYPITTFLSRLTSPKCRVCDRDPAKLVIMNDELVDESPCFVCERCFELLHGHETGFRIGKVAGREWWVVPLLGS
;
A
#
# COMPACT_ATOMS: atom_id res chain seq x y z
N MET A 1 57.37 -43.86 -11.63
CA MET A 1 56.77 -43.86 -10.28
C MET A 1 56.93 -42.48 -9.69
N ALA A 2 55.89 -41.66 -9.84
CA ALA A 2 55.50 -40.51 -9.01
C ALA A 2 54.12 -40.07 -9.52
N PRO A 3 53.23 -39.58 -8.65
CA PRO A 3 51.80 -39.87 -8.71
C PRO A 3 50.97 -38.76 -9.32
N GLY A 4 49.74 -39.12 -9.72
CA GLY A 4 48.70 -38.22 -10.21
C GLY A 4 48.38 -37.12 -9.19
N GLY A 5 48.22 -35.90 -9.71
CA GLY A 5 47.80 -34.74 -8.92
C GLY A 5 46.36 -34.89 -8.41
N PRO A 6 46.03 -34.23 -7.28
CA PRO A 6 44.71 -34.35 -6.68
C PRO A 6 43.66 -33.55 -7.46
N GLU A 7 42.50 -34.17 -7.61
CA GLU A 7 41.23 -33.62 -8.07
C GLU A 7 40.79 -32.45 -7.17
N ILE A 8 40.55 -31.28 -7.76
CA ILE A 8 39.97 -30.13 -7.06
C ILE A 8 38.46 -30.32 -7.11
N VAL A 9 37.88 -30.68 -5.97
CA VAL A 9 36.42 -30.70 -5.75
C VAL A 9 36.02 -29.29 -5.33
N ASP A 10 35.25 -28.62 -6.19
CA ASP A 10 34.60 -27.34 -5.88
C ASP A 10 33.60 -27.55 -4.73
N GLN A 11 33.89 -26.99 -3.56
CA GLN A 11 32.96 -26.92 -2.42
C GLN A 11 32.22 -25.59 -2.48
N GLU A 12 30.88 -25.67 -2.56
CA GLU A 12 29.97 -24.52 -2.44
C GLU A 12 30.15 -23.82 -1.08
N PRO A 13 30.02 -22.49 -0.99
CA PRO A 13 30.18 -21.77 0.27
C PRO A 13 28.97 -22.03 1.17
N LYS A 14 29.24 -22.43 2.42
CA LYS A 14 28.25 -22.50 3.49
C LYS A 14 27.92 -21.08 3.95
N GLU A 15 26.66 -20.68 3.78
CA GLU A 15 26.12 -19.43 4.31
C GLU A 15 26.08 -19.49 5.85
N ASP A 16 26.66 -18.48 6.49
CA ASP A 16 26.68 -18.30 7.94
C ASP A 16 25.40 -17.60 8.38
N GLU A 17 24.38 -18.37 8.73
CA GLU A 17 23.22 -17.85 9.44
C GLU A 17 23.64 -17.44 10.87
N SER A 18 24.03 -16.17 11.03
CA SER A 18 24.00 -15.50 12.33
C SER A 18 23.27 -14.16 12.22
N SER A 19 21.97 -14.22 11.94
CA SER A 19 21.05 -13.11 12.20
C SER A 19 20.61 -13.22 13.65
N SER A 20 21.10 -12.33 14.51
CA SER A 20 20.66 -12.21 15.89
C SER A 20 19.24 -11.64 15.92
N ASP A 21 18.25 -12.52 15.98
CA ASP A 21 16.85 -12.16 16.19
C ASP A 21 16.70 -11.45 17.54
N ILE A 22 16.35 -10.17 17.48
CA ILE A 22 15.88 -9.41 18.63
C ILE A 22 14.50 -9.97 18.99
N GLN A 23 14.46 -10.95 19.88
CA GLN A 23 13.23 -11.49 20.43
C GLN A 23 12.60 -10.45 21.37
N VAL A 24 11.62 -9.70 20.88
CA VAL A 24 10.76 -8.86 21.71
C VAL A 24 9.73 -9.76 22.37
N ASN A 25 9.94 -10.08 23.66
CA ASN A 25 8.97 -10.78 24.49
C ASN A 25 7.70 -9.92 24.69
N ARG A 26 6.68 -10.09 23.85
CA ARG A 26 5.34 -9.54 24.08
C ARG A 26 4.48 -10.57 24.83
N SER A 27 4.76 -10.73 26.12
CA SER A 27 3.82 -11.41 27.03
C SER A 27 2.68 -10.46 27.38
N GLN A 28 1.64 -10.42 26.53
CA GLN A 28 0.34 -9.88 26.91
C GLN A 28 -0.74 -10.89 26.54
N SER A 29 -1.31 -11.51 27.58
CA SER A 29 -2.51 -12.33 27.50
C SER A 29 -3.70 -11.43 27.16
N HIS A 30 -4.00 -11.28 25.87
CA HIS A 30 -5.20 -10.57 25.45
C HIS A 30 -6.43 -11.47 25.62
N SER A 31 -7.41 -10.98 26.37
CA SER A 31 -8.75 -11.54 26.48
C SER A 31 -9.35 -11.77 25.09
N SER A 32 -9.96 -12.93 24.88
CA SER A 32 -10.46 -13.45 23.60
C SER A 32 -11.70 -12.73 23.03
N SER A 33 -12.05 -11.55 23.52
CA SER A 33 -13.14 -10.75 22.96
C SER A 33 -12.59 -9.83 21.87
N ARG A 34 -12.96 -10.06 20.61
CA ARG A 34 -12.71 -9.08 19.55
C ARG A 34 -13.35 -7.75 19.96
N PRO A 35 -12.60 -6.64 20.02
CA PRO A 35 -13.19 -5.34 20.31
C PRO A 35 -14.24 -5.05 19.24
N GLN A 36 -15.44 -4.66 19.67
CA GLN A 36 -16.49 -4.27 18.76
C GLN A 36 -16.10 -2.93 18.13
N LEU A 37 -15.90 -2.92 16.82
CA LEU A 37 -15.60 -1.70 16.08
C LEU A 37 -16.82 -0.77 16.12
N ILE A 38 -16.61 0.46 16.58
CA ILE A 38 -17.62 1.51 16.57
C ILE A 38 -17.35 2.37 15.35
N LEU A 39 -18.27 2.34 14.38
CA LEU A 39 -18.13 3.13 13.17
C LEU A 39 -18.48 4.59 13.48
N SER A 40 -17.59 5.51 13.09
CA SER A 40 -17.88 6.94 13.15
C SER A 40 -18.96 7.31 12.11
N SER A 41 -19.91 8.16 12.50
CA SER A 41 -20.88 8.76 11.58
C SER A 41 -20.32 9.96 10.81
N THR A 42 -19.09 10.38 11.11
CA THR A 42 -18.46 11.58 10.55
C THR A 42 -17.54 11.20 9.39
N GLY A 43 -17.65 11.92 8.27
CA GLY A 43 -16.80 11.69 7.09
C GLY A 43 -15.34 12.05 7.36
N MET A 44 -14.40 11.28 6.81
CA MET A 44 -12.96 11.48 7.03
C MET A 44 -12.48 12.87 6.61
N GLU A 45 -13.07 13.45 5.57
CA GLU A 45 -12.79 14.79 5.06
C GLU A 45 -13.12 15.90 6.06
N SER A 46 -13.93 15.59 7.08
CA SER A 46 -14.38 16.54 8.09
C SER A 46 -13.75 16.32 9.46
N VAL A 47 -12.82 15.36 9.60
CA VAL A 47 -12.12 15.06 10.85
C VAL A 47 -10.64 15.41 10.71
N ARG A 48 -10.12 16.21 11.64
CA ARG A 48 -8.70 16.55 11.70
C ARG A 48 -7.97 15.59 12.64
N PHE A 49 -6.68 15.35 12.40
CA PHE A 49 -5.86 14.52 13.31
C PHE A 49 -5.83 15.03 14.76
N GLU A 50 -5.98 16.34 14.98
CA GLU A 50 -6.04 16.94 16.33
C GLU A 50 -7.33 16.59 17.10
N GLU A 51 -8.37 16.14 16.41
CA GLU A 51 -9.66 15.74 16.98
C GLU A 51 -9.68 14.24 17.34
N LEU A 52 -8.64 13.50 16.96
CA LEU A 52 -8.52 12.06 17.22
C LEU A 52 -7.79 11.81 18.54
N GLU A 53 -8.34 10.92 19.37
CA GLU A 53 -7.65 10.38 20.55
C GLU A 53 -6.68 9.26 20.11
N LEU A 54 -5.46 9.64 19.74
CA LEU A 54 -4.43 8.74 19.23
C LEU A 54 -3.55 8.17 20.36
N GLN A 55 -3.22 6.89 20.23
CA GLN A 55 -2.31 6.13 21.07
C GLN A 55 -1.24 5.50 20.18
N ILE A 56 0.00 5.60 20.63
CA ILE A 56 1.15 5.07 19.89
C ILE A 56 1.11 3.55 19.90
N GLY A 57 1.30 2.94 18.73
CA GLY A 57 1.35 1.49 18.55
C GLY A 57 -0.01 0.78 18.51
N GLU A 58 -1.11 1.50 18.61
CA GLU A 58 -2.45 0.94 18.50
C GLU A 58 -2.97 0.98 17.05
N PRO A 59 -3.69 -0.06 16.59
CA PRO A 59 -4.25 -0.09 15.25
C PRO A 59 -5.56 0.70 15.16
N TYR A 60 -5.65 1.55 14.13
CA TYR A 60 -6.81 2.35 13.79
C TYR A 60 -7.36 1.91 12.43
N TRP A 61 -8.69 1.98 12.30
CA TRP A 61 -9.40 1.62 11.08
C TRP A 61 -9.87 2.87 10.35
N MET A 62 -9.58 2.92 9.06
CA MET A 62 -10.01 3.96 8.14
C MET A 62 -10.84 3.31 7.04
N LEU A 63 -12.12 3.70 6.94
CA LEU A 63 -13.00 3.22 5.89
C LEU A 63 -13.06 4.27 4.77
N HIS A 64 -12.41 3.96 3.65
CA HIS A 64 -12.45 4.82 2.46
C HIS A 64 -13.74 4.54 1.64
N GLN A 65 -13.97 5.29 0.55
CA GLN A 65 -15.20 5.19 -0.25
C GLN A 65 -15.51 3.73 -0.66
N GLY A 66 -16.74 3.28 -0.41
CA GLY A 66 -17.18 1.91 -0.64
C GLY A 66 -16.98 1.01 0.57
N ASN A 67 -16.20 -0.07 0.41
CA ASN A 67 -15.87 -1.07 1.46
C ASN A 67 -14.35 -1.30 1.58
N CYS A 68 -13.56 -0.25 1.29
CA CYS A 68 -12.11 -0.34 1.32
C CYS A 68 -11.61 0.00 2.73
N GLU A 69 -11.26 -1.05 3.48
CA GLU A 69 -10.80 -0.97 4.86
C GLU A 69 -9.28 -0.86 4.90
N HIS A 70 -8.77 0.19 5.53
CA HIS A 70 -7.34 0.41 5.74
C HIS A 70 -7.03 0.47 7.23
N ILE A 71 -6.02 -0.28 7.64
CA ILE A 71 -5.49 -0.22 9.00
C ILE A 71 -4.25 0.68 8.96
N PHE A 72 -4.19 1.65 9.87
CA PHE A 72 -2.98 2.43 10.11
C PHE A 72 -2.63 2.41 11.59
N THR A 73 -1.37 2.71 11.90
CA THR A 73 -0.87 2.84 13.27
C THR A 73 -0.16 4.18 13.38
N VAL A 74 -0.06 4.69 14.60
CA VAL A 74 0.79 5.85 14.90
C VAL A 74 2.05 5.33 15.55
N ASP A 75 3.16 5.35 14.82
CA ASP A 75 4.46 4.86 15.32
C ASP A 75 5.13 5.86 16.26
N ASP A 76 4.99 7.16 15.98
CA ASP A 76 5.60 8.25 16.76
C ASP A 76 4.80 9.55 16.63
N ILE A 77 4.86 10.39 17.67
CA ILE A 77 4.29 11.75 17.70
C ILE A 77 5.36 12.71 18.19
N ARG A 78 5.75 13.66 17.34
CA ARG A 78 6.76 14.66 17.67
C ARG A 78 6.34 16.07 17.28
N ALA A 79 6.94 17.06 17.94
CA ALA A 79 6.83 18.45 17.51
C ALA A 79 7.47 18.66 16.13
N VAL A 80 7.02 19.70 15.43
CA VAL A 80 7.61 20.15 14.16
C VAL A 80 9.10 20.45 14.36
N HIS A 81 9.94 19.94 13.47
CA HIS A 81 11.38 20.07 13.57
C HIS A 81 11.95 20.91 12.42
N PRO A 82 12.98 21.76 12.62
CA PRO A 82 13.50 22.64 11.55
C PRO A 82 14.07 21.90 10.32
N THR A 83 14.33 20.61 10.44
CA THR A 83 14.79 19.75 9.34
C THR A 83 13.65 19.08 8.59
N ASP A 84 12.39 19.31 8.96
CA ASP A 84 11.27 18.73 8.25
C ASP A 84 11.25 19.24 6.80
N PRO A 85 11.03 18.35 5.83
CA PRO A 85 10.92 18.73 4.43
C PRO A 85 9.88 19.85 4.21
N ASN A 86 10.15 20.71 3.24
CA ASN A 86 9.22 21.74 2.76
C ASN A 86 8.83 22.84 3.77
N LEU A 87 9.45 22.92 4.95
CA LEU A 87 9.19 24.03 5.87
C LEU A 87 9.68 25.38 5.31
N PRO A 88 8.89 26.47 5.47
CA PRO A 88 9.37 27.82 5.17
C PRO A 88 10.47 28.21 6.17
N LYS A 89 11.68 28.40 5.66
CA LYS A 89 12.84 28.82 6.45
C LYS A 89 12.99 30.34 6.36
N VAL A 90 13.19 31.01 7.49
CA VAL A 90 13.67 32.40 7.47
C VAL A 90 15.20 32.42 7.25
N PRO A 91 15.78 33.54 6.75
CA PRO A 91 17.21 33.62 6.38
C PRO A 91 18.21 33.30 7.51
N ASN A 92 17.76 33.28 8.76
CA ASN A 92 18.55 32.97 9.96
C ASN A 92 18.33 31.54 10.49
N GLY A 93 17.65 30.66 9.74
CA GLY A 93 17.49 29.24 10.08
C GLY A 93 16.37 28.91 11.06
N ASN A 94 15.64 29.92 11.55
CA ASN A 94 14.46 29.69 12.38
C ASN A 94 13.25 29.27 11.52
N ILE A 95 12.28 28.58 12.12
CA ILE A 95 11.00 28.25 11.49
C ILE A 95 10.10 29.48 11.58
N LEU A 96 9.49 29.91 10.47
CA LEU A 96 8.45 30.93 10.52
C LEU A 96 7.18 30.30 11.14
N PRO A 97 6.60 30.85 12.23
CA PRO A 97 5.41 30.27 12.88
C PRO A 97 4.16 30.21 11.99
N THR A 98 4.18 30.90 10.86
CA THR A 98 2.95 31.35 10.20
C THR A 98 2.46 30.42 9.08
N ILE A 99 3.25 29.47 8.55
CA ILE A 99 2.76 28.65 7.42
C ILE A 99 3.25 27.19 7.50
N ILE A 100 2.60 26.39 8.34
CA ILE A 100 2.72 24.91 8.33
C ILE A 100 1.69 24.30 7.36
N GLU A 101 0.60 25.02 7.06
CA GLU A 101 -0.44 24.62 6.13
C GLU A 101 0.16 24.33 4.74
N GLY A 102 -0.02 23.12 4.25
CA GLY A 102 0.52 22.65 2.97
C GLY A 102 1.92 22.02 3.02
N CYS A 103 2.61 22.03 4.16
CA CYS A 103 3.90 21.34 4.33
C CYS A 103 3.74 19.84 4.64
N TYR A 104 2.54 19.44 5.09
CA TYR A 104 2.16 18.07 5.39
C TYR A 104 0.95 17.66 4.52
N PRO A 105 0.75 16.37 4.24
CA PRO A 105 1.53 15.21 4.72
C PRO A 105 2.91 15.10 4.05
N ILE A 106 3.86 14.50 4.77
CA ILE A 106 5.20 14.19 4.26
C ILE A 106 5.28 12.68 4.04
N THR A 107 5.40 12.24 2.79
CA THR A 107 5.60 10.84 2.47
C THR A 107 7.04 10.44 2.79
N THR A 108 7.24 9.77 3.92
CA THR A 108 8.55 9.25 4.36
C THR A 108 8.90 7.93 3.68
N PHE A 109 7.88 7.17 3.28
CA PHE A 109 8.01 5.90 2.61
C PHE A 109 6.87 5.72 1.61
N LEU A 110 7.22 5.27 0.41
CA LEU A 110 6.26 4.78 -0.57
C LEU A 110 6.69 3.37 -0.95
N SER A 111 5.87 2.37 -0.61
CA SER A 111 6.08 1.02 -1.11
C SER A 111 6.21 1.06 -2.63
N ARG A 112 7.13 0.28 -3.20
CA ARG A 112 7.19 0.11 -4.65
C ARG A 112 5.83 -0.44 -5.11
N LEU A 113 5.06 0.42 -5.77
CA LEU A 113 3.82 0.01 -6.41
C LEU A 113 4.20 -0.78 -7.66
N THR A 114 4.27 -2.09 -7.54
CA THR A 114 4.36 -2.96 -8.70
C THR A 114 2.94 -3.18 -9.18
N SER A 115 2.61 -2.66 -10.37
CA SER A 115 1.37 -3.06 -11.03
C SER A 115 1.40 -4.58 -11.23
N PRO A 116 0.34 -5.31 -10.80
CA PRO A 116 0.23 -6.73 -11.05
C PRO A 116 0.18 -6.98 -12.56
N LYS A 117 0.60 -8.16 -13.00
CA LYS A 117 0.48 -8.52 -14.41
C LYS A 117 -1.00 -8.66 -14.80
N CYS A 118 -1.31 -8.30 -16.04
CA CYS A 118 -2.59 -8.58 -16.66
C CYS A 118 -2.87 -10.09 -16.63
N ARG A 119 -4.04 -10.48 -16.14
CA ARG A 119 -4.45 -11.88 -15.95
C ARG A 119 -4.87 -12.55 -17.25
N VAL A 120 -5.15 -11.76 -18.28
CA VAL A 120 -5.49 -12.24 -19.63
C VAL A 120 -4.24 -12.59 -20.44
N CYS A 121 -3.17 -11.77 -20.40
CA CYS A 121 -1.97 -11.99 -21.21
C CYS A 121 -0.71 -12.39 -20.43
N ASP A 122 -0.73 -12.29 -19.09
CA ASP A 122 0.40 -12.52 -18.16
C ASP A 122 1.72 -11.81 -18.54
N ARG A 123 1.60 -10.70 -19.29
CA ARG A 123 2.74 -9.97 -19.86
C ARG A 123 2.75 -8.51 -19.47
N ASP A 124 1.72 -7.78 -19.88
CA ASP A 124 1.65 -6.34 -19.69
C ASP A 124 1.17 -6.01 -18.26
N PRO A 125 1.65 -4.92 -17.65
CA PRO A 125 1.14 -4.47 -16.36
C PRO A 125 -0.36 -4.15 -16.46
N ALA A 126 -1.11 -4.52 -15.44
CA ALA A 126 -2.52 -4.20 -15.34
C ALA A 126 -2.71 -2.70 -15.11
N LYS A 127 -3.69 -2.16 -15.80
CA LYS A 127 -4.11 -0.75 -15.68
C LYS A 127 -5.50 -0.65 -15.08
N LEU A 128 -6.28 -1.72 -15.20
CA LEU A 128 -7.69 -1.79 -14.90
C LEU A 128 -7.97 -2.97 -13.97
N VAL A 129 -8.98 -2.82 -13.14
CA VAL A 129 -9.61 -3.91 -12.39
C VAL A 129 -11.04 -4.02 -12.88
N ILE A 130 -11.42 -5.19 -13.38
CA ILE A 130 -12.81 -5.49 -13.76
C ILE A 130 -13.46 -6.39 -12.71
N MET A 131 -14.70 -6.07 -12.35
CA MET A 131 -15.47 -6.75 -11.31
C MET A 131 -16.69 -7.42 -11.92
N ASN A 132 -16.87 -8.72 -11.66
CA ASN A 132 -18.00 -9.55 -12.07
C ASN A 132 -18.23 -9.62 -13.58
N ASP A 133 -17.15 -9.48 -14.36
CA ASP A 133 -17.21 -9.53 -15.80
C ASP A 133 -17.40 -10.97 -16.30
N GLU A 134 -18.32 -11.16 -17.25
CA GLU A 134 -18.74 -12.46 -17.78
C GLU A 134 -17.67 -13.12 -18.68
N LEU A 135 -16.69 -12.36 -19.15
CA LEU A 135 -15.65 -12.81 -20.08
C LEU A 135 -14.35 -13.25 -19.38
N VAL A 136 -14.26 -13.07 -18.05
CA VAL A 136 -13.12 -13.49 -17.24
C VAL A 136 -13.55 -14.47 -16.16
N ASP A 137 -12.61 -15.29 -15.71
CA ASP A 137 -12.84 -16.41 -14.79
C ASP A 137 -12.69 -16.03 -13.30
N GLU A 138 -12.21 -14.82 -13.01
CA GLU A 138 -12.01 -14.30 -11.66
C GLU A 138 -12.60 -12.89 -11.48
N SER A 139 -12.97 -12.55 -10.24
CA SER A 139 -13.49 -11.23 -9.87
C SER A 139 -13.00 -10.89 -8.45
N PRO A 140 -12.20 -9.82 -8.24
CA PRO A 140 -11.63 -8.89 -9.23
C PRO A 140 -10.65 -9.55 -10.22
N CYS A 141 -10.65 -9.08 -11.47
CA CYS A 141 -9.65 -9.45 -12.49
C CYS A 141 -8.80 -8.23 -12.90
N PHE A 142 -7.47 -8.38 -12.89
CA PHE A 142 -6.52 -7.33 -13.26
C PHE A 142 -6.19 -7.40 -14.76
N VAL A 143 -6.43 -6.33 -15.51
CA VAL A 143 -6.35 -6.35 -16.97
C VAL A 143 -5.57 -5.14 -17.50
N CYS A 144 -4.74 -5.35 -18.53
CA CYS A 144 -4.12 -4.25 -19.27
C CYS A 144 -5.12 -3.63 -20.26
N GLU A 145 -4.89 -2.38 -20.66
CA GLU A 145 -5.77 -1.66 -21.60
C GLU A 145 -5.99 -2.44 -22.91
N ARG A 146 -4.93 -3.04 -23.47
CA ARG A 146 -5.04 -3.81 -24.73
C ARG A 146 -5.95 -5.03 -24.59
N CYS A 147 -5.81 -5.81 -23.51
CA CYS A 147 -6.66 -6.98 -23.30
C CYS A 147 -8.12 -6.58 -23.05
N PHE A 148 -8.34 -5.46 -22.36
CA PHE A 148 -9.68 -4.90 -22.18
C PHE A 148 -10.32 -4.51 -23.51
N GLU A 149 -9.60 -3.80 -24.39
CA GLU A 149 -10.07 -3.44 -25.73
C GLU A 149 -10.37 -4.66 -26.59
N LEU A 150 -9.57 -5.74 -26.48
CA LEU A 150 -9.79 -6.98 -27.21
C LEU A 150 -11.04 -7.74 -26.72
N LEU A 151 -11.30 -7.73 -25.41
CA LEU A 151 -12.45 -8.40 -24.80
C LEU A 151 -13.77 -7.65 -25.04
N HIS A 152 -13.77 -6.32 -24.93
CA HIS A 152 -15.00 -5.51 -24.90
C HIS A 152 -15.17 -4.58 -26.12
N GLY A 153 -14.18 -4.48 -26.99
CA GLY A 153 -14.18 -3.60 -28.15
C GLY A 153 -14.06 -2.12 -27.79
N HIS A 154 -13.63 -1.32 -28.77
CA HIS A 154 -13.44 0.13 -28.58
C HIS A 154 -14.76 0.91 -28.37
N GLU A 155 -15.91 0.31 -28.71
CA GLU A 155 -17.23 0.93 -28.54
C GLU A 155 -17.63 1.12 -27.06
N THR A 156 -17.05 0.33 -26.16
CA THR A 156 -17.25 0.48 -24.71
C THR A 156 -16.39 1.57 -24.09
N GLY A 157 -15.46 2.14 -24.87
CA GLY A 157 -14.55 3.26 -24.57
C GLY A 157 -14.36 3.54 -23.10
N PHE A 158 -13.27 3.05 -22.50
CA PHE A 158 -12.92 3.10 -21.08
C PHE A 158 -13.75 4.04 -20.19
N ARG A 159 -14.96 3.59 -19.81
CA ARG A 159 -15.82 4.28 -18.84
C ARG A 159 -15.57 3.67 -17.48
N ILE A 160 -14.89 4.43 -16.62
CA ILE A 160 -14.73 4.07 -15.21
C ILE A 160 -16.13 4.03 -14.56
N GLY A 161 -16.44 2.93 -13.86
CA GLY A 161 -17.69 2.71 -13.15
C GLY A 161 -18.50 1.51 -13.67
N LYS A 162 -19.79 1.50 -13.34
CA LYS A 162 -20.73 0.46 -13.78
C LYS A 162 -20.95 0.55 -15.29
N VAL A 163 -20.84 -0.58 -15.99
CA VAL A 163 -21.12 -0.63 -17.43
C VAL A 163 -22.63 -0.62 -17.67
N ALA A 164 -23.09 0.27 -18.56
CA ALA A 164 -24.51 0.45 -18.82
C ALA A 164 -25.14 -0.84 -19.38
N GLY A 165 -26.24 -1.30 -18.75
CA GLY A 165 -26.93 -2.52 -19.16
C GLY A 165 -26.18 -3.82 -18.83
N ARG A 166 -25.14 -3.76 -17.99
CA ARG A 166 -24.36 -4.91 -17.54
C ARG A 166 -24.25 -4.91 -16.02
N GLU A 167 -23.95 -6.07 -15.44
CA GLU A 167 -23.76 -6.23 -13.99
C GLU A 167 -22.30 -6.08 -13.53
N TRP A 168 -21.39 -5.81 -14.45
CA TRP A 168 -19.96 -5.67 -14.19
C TRP A 168 -19.48 -4.21 -14.21
N TRP A 169 -18.30 -4.00 -13.63
CA TRP A 169 -17.73 -2.67 -13.37
C TRP A 169 -16.27 -2.62 -13.76
N VAL A 170 -15.80 -1.42 -14.13
CA VAL A 170 -14.40 -1.14 -14.44
C VAL A 170 -13.86 -0.07 -13.51
N VAL A 171 -12.72 -0.34 -12.88
CA VAL A 171 -12.05 0.58 -11.96
C VAL A 171 -10.60 0.78 -12.42
N PRO A 172 -10.07 2.02 -12.44
CA PRO A 172 -8.66 2.23 -12.71
C PRO A 172 -7.82 1.66 -11.56
N LEU A 173 -6.72 0.99 -11.91
CA LEU A 173 -5.75 0.58 -10.92
C LEU A 173 -4.90 1.79 -10.50
N LEU A 174 -5.26 2.41 -9.38
CA LEU A 174 -4.53 3.54 -8.81
C LEU A 174 -3.12 3.09 -8.40
N GLY A 175 -2.10 3.81 -8.88
CA GLY A 175 -0.70 3.53 -8.54
C GLY A 175 0.12 2.78 -9.59
N SER A 176 -0.32 2.75 -10.86
CA SER A 176 0.46 2.27 -12.01
C SER A 176 1.18 3.38 -12.77
#